data_AF-A0A832UHD1-F1
#
_entry.id   AF-A0A832UHD1-F1
#
_cell.length_a   1.000
_cell.length_b   1.000
_cell.length_c   1.000
_cell.angle_alpha   90.00
_cell.angle_beta   90.00
_cell.angle_gamma   90.00
#
_symmetry.space_group_name_H-M   'P 1'
#
loop_
_entity.id
_entity.type
_entity.pdbx_description
1 polymer ?
#
loop_
_entity_poly.entity_id
_entity_poly.type
_entity_poly.pdbx_seq_one_letter_code
_entity_poly.pdbx_strand_id
1 'polypeptide(L)'
;MPTVPTADEILDRSFRRAAKKMAEKNNKERANTDFVRAVGAAVHDRLVYIIRGFPEFEDLPPFYREMAEILFGIDRLKQSLGAVGWAAKHTKMVGNQLVLQSRKADDTLVVRKRAVARLASMVHQIDKDLRFLNEVRNVLRKLPNIEDTFTIVIAGYPNVGKSSFIRRVSSAEPEVAS
;
A
#
# COMPACT_ATOMS: atom_id res chain seq x y z
N MET A 1 -4.44 7.05 -6.34
CA MET A 1 -3.86 5.90 -5.61
C MET A 1 -2.35 5.75 -5.90
N PRO A 2 -1.48 5.81 -4.89
CA PRO A 2 -0.04 5.63 -5.04
C PRO A 2 0.32 4.19 -5.40
N THR A 3 1.51 3.98 -5.95
CA THR A 3 2.07 2.63 -6.11
C THR A 3 2.29 1.99 -4.75
N VAL A 4 1.84 0.75 -4.59
CA VAL A 4 2.00 -0.06 -3.39
C VAL A 4 3.21 -0.99 -3.58
N PRO A 5 4.34 -0.72 -2.93
CA PRO A 5 5.56 -1.50 -3.05
C PRO A 5 5.45 -2.81 -2.28
N THR A 6 6.31 -3.77 -2.62
CA THR A 6 6.45 -5.02 -1.85
C THR A 6 7.06 -4.76 -0.48
N ALA A 7 6.97 -5.75 0.41
CA ALA A 7 7.58 -5.67 1.73
C ALA A 7 9.10 -5.43 1.65
N ASP A 8 9.80 -6.11 0.74
CA ASP A 8 11.25 -5.93 0.54
C ASP A 8 11.58 -4.51 0.07
N GLU A 9 10.83 -3.96 -0.88
CA GLU A 9 11.04 -2.59 -1.36
C GLU A 9 10.83 -1.55 -0.25
N ILE A 10 9.85 -1.77 0.65
CA ILE A 10 9.61 -0.92 1.82
C ILE A 10 10.79 -1.01 2.78
N LEU A 11 11.23 -2.22 3.10
CA LEU A 11 12.31 -2.48 4.04
C LEU A 11 13.64 -1.92 3.51
N ASP A 12 14.00 -2.21 2.27
CA ASP A 12 15.24 -1.73 1.64
C ASP A 12 15.33 -0.22 1.60
N ARG A 13 14.23 0.46 1.25
CA ARG A 13 14.18 1.92 1.25
C ARG A 13 14.33 2.48 2.66
N SER A 14 13.70 1.83 3.64
CA SER A 14 13.75 2.24 5.05
C SER A 14 15.14 2.03 5.64
N PHE A 15 15.78 0.89 5.38
CA PHE A 15 17.13 0.58 5.83
C PHE A 15 18.16 1.53 5.21
N ARG A 16 18.10 1.78 3.90
CA ARG A 16 19.01 2.73 3.24
C ARG A 16 18.90 4.13 3.84
N ARG A 17 17.67 4.61 4.07
CA ARG A 17 17.43 5.92 4.70
C ARG A 17 17.99 5.99 6.12
N ALA A 18 17.81 4.93 6.91
CA ALA A 18 18.33 4.87 8.27
C ALA A 18 19.86 4.73 8.32
N ALA A 19 20.45 3.94 7.41
CA ALA A 19 21.89 3.71 7.33
C ALA A 19 22.65 5.01 7.03
N LYS A 20 22.14 5.83 6.09
CA LYS A 20 22.71 7.15 5.79
C LYS A 20 22.79 8.04 7.03
N LYS A 21 21.71 8.13 7.81
CA LYS A 21 21.67 8.91 9.07
C LYS A 21 22.56 8.32 10.17
N MET A 22 22.81 7.01 10.13
CA MET A 22 23.66 6.33 11.11
C MET A 22 25.14 6.61 10.85
N ALA A 23 25.55 6.66 9.59
CA ALA A 23 26.95 6.90 9.18
C ALA A 23 27.49 8.26 9.66
N GLU A 24 26.61 9.25 9.86
CA GLU A 24 26.96 10.59 10.33
C GLU A 24 27.22 10.67 11.86
N LYS A 25 27.11 9.55 12.60
CA LYS A 25 27.16 9.53 14.07
C LYS A 25 28.42 8.86 14.62
N ASN A 26 29.09 9.56 15.54
CA ASN A 26 30.31 9.07 16.19
C ASN A 26 30.04 8.10 17.36
N ASN A 27 28.93 8.27 18.08
CA ASN A 27 28.56 7.37 19.17
C ASN A 27 27.81 6.14 18.63
N LYS A 28 28.45 4.98 18.66
CA LYS A 28 27.94 3.72 18.09
C LYS A 28 26.65 3.24 18.76
N GLU A 29 26.53 3.37 20.07
CA GLU A 29 25.35 2.92 20.83
C GLU A 29 24.12 3.76 20.51
N ARG A 30 24.30 5.09 20.52
CA ARG A 30 23.26 6.04 20.13
C ARG A 30 22.89 5.86 18.66
N ALA A 31 23.88 5.61 17.80
CA ALA A 31 23.67 5.34 16.38
C ALA A 31 22.82 4.08 16.15
N ASN A 32 23.06 2.99 16.89
CA ASN A 32 22.26 1.77 16.82
C ASN A 32 20.79 2.00 17.20
N THR A 33 20.57 2.74 18.29
CA THR A 33 19.22 3.04 18.79
C THR A 33 18.46 3.94 17.81
N ASP A 34 19.13 4.99 17.31
CA ASP A 34 18.54 5.94 16.36
C ASP A 34 18.29 5.30 14.98
N PHE A 35 19.13 4.36 14.56
CA PHE A 35 18.92 3.58 13.33
C PHE A 35 17.59 2.82 13.40
N VAL A 36 17.35 2.04 14.47
CA VAL A 36 16.10 1.29 14.64
C VAL A 36 14.89 2.22 14.63
N ARG A 37 14.96 3.34 15.38
CA ARG A 37 13.87 4.32 15.42
C ARG A 37 13.60 4.89 14.03
N ALA A 38 14.65 5.18 13.27
CA ALA A 38 14.53 5.68 11.91
C ALA A 38 13.92 4.66 10.95
N VAL A 39 14.27 3.38 11.06
CA VAL A 39 13.64 2.29 10.27
C VAL A 39 12.16 2.19 10.62
N GLY A 40 11.81 2.07 11.91
CA GLY A 40 10.43 1.93 12.34
C GLY A 40 9.55 3.10 11.90
N ALA A 41 10.06 4.33 12.01
CA ALA A 41 9.37 5.53 11.51
C ALA A 41 9.22 5.52 9.99
N ALA A 42 10.27 5.20 9.24
CA ALA A 42 10.21 5.16 7.77
C ALA A 42 9.22 4.11 7.25
N VAL A 43 9.18 2.92 7.87
CA VAL A 43 8.21 1.87 7.56
C VAL A 43 6.80 2.34 7.90
N HIS A 44 6.57 2.83 9.12
CA HIS A 44 5.28 3.37 9.54
C HIS A 44 4.75 4.42 8.55
N ASP A 45 5.58 5.42 8.22
CA ASP A 45 5.18 6.52 7.34
C ASP A 45 4.82 6.00 5.95
N ARG A 46 5.56 5.00 5.44
CA ARG A 46 5.27 4.40 4.13
C ARG A 46 3.96 3.62 4.15
N LEU A 47 3.70 2.82 5.19
CA LEU A 47 2.46 2.06 5.33
C LEU A 47 1.25 2.98 5.50
N VAL A 48 1.36 4.04 6.31
CA VAL A 48 0.30 5.06 6.45
C VAL A 48 0.05 5.78 5.14
N TYR A 49 1.09 6.12 4.39
CA TYR A 49 0.95 6.74 3.08
C TYR A 49 0.20 5.84 2.08
N ILE A 50 0.44 4.51 2.13
CA ILE A 50 -0.31 3.55 1.32
C ILE A 50 -1.78 3.59 1.69
N ILE A 51 -2.13 3.47 2.98
CA ILE A 51 -3.52 3.47 3.46
C ILE A 51 -4.26 4.74 3.04
N ARG A 52 -3.66 5.91 3.29
CA ARG A 52 -4.24 7.22 2.91
C ARG A 52 -4.38 7.42 1.41
N GLY A 53 -3.71 6.59 0.62
CA GLY A 53 -3.76 6.63 -0.83
C GLY A 53 -4.98 5.93 -1.43
N PHE A 54 -5.70 5.13 -0.64
CA PHE A 54 -6.96 4.48 -1.03
C PHE A 54 -8.16 5.34 -0.63
N PRO A 55 -9.23 5.35 -1.43
CA PRO A 55 -10.46 6.04 -1.09
C PRO A 55 -11.18 5.34 0.07
N GLU A 56 -12.03 6.09 0.76
CA GLU A 56 -13.04 5.50 1.63
C GLU A 56 -14.14 4.91 0.75
N PHE A 57 -14.29 3.59 0.76
CA PHE A 57 -15.17 2.88 -0.19
C PHE A 57 -16.66 3.22 -0.03
N GLU A 58 -17.07 3.73 1.14
CA GLU A 58 -18.47 4.12 1.38
C GLU A 58 -18.81 5.51 0.85
N ASP A 59 -17.80 6.35 0.61
CA ASP A 59 -17.96 7.68 0.02
C ASP A 59 -17.78 7.65 -1.51
N LEU A 60 -17.51 6.46 -2.08
CA LEU A 60 -17.40 6.30 -3.52
C LEU A 60 -18.76 6.42 -4.19
N PRO A 61 -18.84 7.06 -5.39
CA PRO A 61 -20.05 7.02 -6.19
C PRO A 61 -20.48 5.56 -6.46
N PRO A 62 -21.79 5.28 -6.54
CA PRO A 62 -22.33 3.91 -6.60
C PRO A 62 -21.65 3.02 -7.66
N PHE A 63 -21.44 3.55 -8.86
CA PHE A 63 -20.75 2.83 -9.94
C PHE A 63 -19.36 2.33 -9.53
N TYR A 64 -18.51 3.20 -8.99
CA TYR A 64 -17.15 2.81 -8.61
C TYR A 64 -17.12 1.87 -7.40
N ARG A 65 -18.06 2.05 -6.46
CA ARG A 65 -18.23 1.14 -5.33
C ARG A 65 -18.62 -0.25 -5.80
N GLU A 66 -19.61 -0.37 -6.69
CA GLU A 66 -20.03 -1.65 -7.28
C GLU A 66 -18.92 -2.30 -8.10
N MET A 67 -18.16 -1.52 -8.89
CA MET A 67 -17.01 -2.05 -9.62
C MET A 67 -15.93 -2.59 -8.67
N ALA A 68 -15.62 -1.88 -7.58
CA ALA A 68 -14.69 -2.38 -6.57
C ALA A 68 -15.19 -3.65 -5.89
N GLU A 69 -16.49 -3.73 -5.58
CA GLU A 69 -17.13 -4.91 -5.00
C GLU A 69 -17.04 -6.12 -5.95
N ILE A 70 -17.46 -5.97 -7.21
CA ILE A 70 -17.46 -7.05 -8.20
C ILE A 70 -16.05 -7.55 -8.50
N LEU A 71 -15.07 -6.65 -8.63
CA LEU A 71 -13.72 -7.02 -9.04
C LEU A 71 -12.89 -7.59 -7.88
N PHE A 72 -13.06 -7.08 -6.66
CA PHE A 72 -12.12 -7.35 -5.56
C PHE A 72 -12.77 -7.70 -4.23
N GLY A 73 -14.06 -7.41 -4.04
CA GLY A 73 -14.75 -7.49 -2.77
C GLY A 73 -14.29 -6.40 -1.78
N ILE A 74 -15.19 -5.51 -1.38
CA ILE A 74 -14.89 -4.40 -0.46
C ILE A 74 -14.41 -4.93 0.90
N ASP A 75 -14.96 -6.04 1.38
CA ASP A 75 -14.54 -6.63 2.65
C ASP A 75 -13.08 -7.10 2.62
N ARG A 76 -12.65 -7.72 1.51
CA ARG A 76 -11.25 -8.12 1.32
C ARG A 76 -10.32 -6.91 1.24
N LEU A 77 -10.74 -5.84 0.55
CA LEU A 77 -10.01 -4.58 0.50
C LEU A 77 -9.81 -3.98 1.90
N LYS A 78 -10.88 -3.90 2.68
CA LYS A 78 -10.85 -3.43 4.06
C LYS A 78 -9.97 -4.32 4.95
N GLN A 79 -10.06 -5.64 4.80
CA GLN A 79 -9.23 -6.58 5.54
C GLN A 79 -7.73 -6.38 5.26
N SER A 80 -7.34 -6.25 3.98
CA SER A 80 -5.95 -6.02 3.61
C SER A 80 -5.46 -4.64 4.05
N LEU A 81 -6.26 -3.58 3.91
CA LEU A 81 -5.93 -2.25 4.47
C LEU A 81 -5.80 -2.29 6.00
N GLY A 82 -6.65 -3.07 6.67
CA GLY A 82 -6.57 -3.33 8.11
C GLY A 82 -5.28 -4.03 8.52
N ALA A 83 -4.83 -5.04 7.77
CA ALA A 83 -3.54 -5.70 7.98
C ALA A 83 -2.37 -4.71 7.81
N VAL A 84 -2.39 -3.84 6.80
CA VAL A 84 -1.39 -2.77 6.63
C VAL A 84 -1.43 -1.79 7.81
N GLY A 85 -2.62 -1.40 8.28
CA GLY A 85 -2.81 -0.53 9.43
C GLY A 85 -2.27 -1.13 10.73
N TRP A 86 -2.49 -2.44 10.92
CA TRP A 86 -1.91 -3.22 12.01
C TRP A 86 -0.37 -3.15 11.95
N ALA A 87 0.25 -3.45 10.81
CA ALA A 87 1.71 -3.40 10.67
C ALA A 87 2.26 -1.99 10.93
N ALA A 88 1.58 -0.95 10.45
CA ALA A 88 1.95 0.45 10.71
C ALA A 88 1.96 0.75 12.22
N LYS A 89 0.90 0.37 12.95
CA LYS A 89 0.81 0.55 14.40
C LYS A 89 1.91 -0.21 15.14
N HIS A 90 2.15 -1.46 14.78
CA HIS A 90 3.10 -2.34 15.48
C HIS A 90 4.57 -1.96 15.23
N THR A 91 4.93 -1.54 14.02
CA THR A 91 6.29 -1.08 13.71
C THR A 91 6.69 0.17 14.52
N LYS A 92 5.76 1.10 14.75
CA LYS A 92 5.95 2.25 15.65
C LYS A 92 6.18 1.82 17.11
N MET A 93 5.42 0.84 17.60
CA MET A 93 5.56 0.33 18.97
C MET A 93 6.91 -0.37 19.19
N VAL A 94 7.36 -1.18 18.23
CA VAL A 94 8.66 -1.85 18.28
C VAL A 94 9.79 -0.83 18.43
N GLY A 95 9.79 0.22 17.60
CA GLY A 95 10.78 1.30 17.70
C GLY A 95 10.89 1.91 19.11
N ASN A 96 9.76 2.08 19.81
CA ASN A 96 9.73 2.66 21.16
C ASN A 96 10.18 1.66 22.24
N GLN A 97 9.72 0.41 22.18
CA GLN A 97 10.10 -0.63 23.14
C GLN A 97 11.60 -0.87 23.18
N LEU A 98 12.27 -0.73 22.03
CA LEU A 98 13.70 -0.98 21.90
C LEU A 98 14.58 0.14 22.45
N VAL A 99 14.08 1.38 22.47
CA VAL A 99 14.76 2.49 23.18
C VAL A 99 14.85 2.17 24.67
N LEU A 100 13.81 1.56 25.24
CA LEU A 100 13.79 1.15 26.65
C LEU A 100 14.74 -0.03 26.89
N GLN A 101 14.78 -1.02 26.00
CA GLN A 101 15.69 -2.17 26.12
C GLN A 101 17.15 -1.77 25.93
N SER A 102 17.45 -0.84 25.01
CA SER A 102 18.83 -0.38 24.75
C SER A 102 19.45 0.33 25.94
N ARG A 103 18.64 0.97 26.80
CA ARG A 103 19.12 1.60 28.04
C ARG A 103 19.64 0.62 29.09
N LYS A 104 19.28 -0.67 28.97
CA LYS A 104 19.63 -1.74 29.92
C LYS A 104 20.49 -2.83 29.28
N ALA A 105 20.91 -2.64 28.03
CA ALA A 105 21.59 -3.69 27.28
C ALA A 105 23.10 -3.48 27.29
N ASP A 106 23.84 -4.56 27.53
CA ASP A 106 25.31 -4.57 27.45
C ASP A 106 25.82 -4.37 26.01
N ASP A 107 25.05 -4.82 25.01
CA ASP A 107 25.36 -4.63 23.59
C ASP A 107 24.15 -4.14 22.77
N THR A 108 24.18 -2.87 22.40
CA THR A 108 23.18 -2.23 21.54
C THR A 108 23.13 -2.79 20.12
N LEU A 109 24.19 -3.45 19.64
CA LEU A 109 24.21 -4.11 18.34
C LEU A 109 23.30 -5.34 18.32
N VAL A 110 23.30 -6.14 19.39
CA VAL A 110 22.39 -7.29 19.54
C VAL A 110 20.94 -6.82 19.57
N VAL A 111 20.65 -5.74 20.31
CA VAL A 111 19.32 -5.14 20.36
C VAL A 111 18.89 -4.66 18.97
N ARG A 112 19.77 -3.98 18.22
CA ARG A 112 19.51 -3.54 16.84
C ARG A 112 19.21 -4.71 15.90
N LYS A 113 19.98 -5.79 15.95
CA LYS A 113 19.75 -6.97 15.08
C LYS A 113 18.38 -7.59 15.34
N ARG A 114 18.03 -7.81 16.61
CA ARG A 114 16.72 -8.35 17.01
C ARG A 114 15.57 -7.44 16.59
N ALA A 115 15.75 -6.13 16.78
CA ALA A 115 14.81 -5.11 16.37
C ALA A 115 14.48 -5.14 14.88
N VAL A 116 15.53 -5.13 14.06
CA VAL A 116 15.44 -5.13 12.61
C VAL A 116 14.78 -6.40 12.11
N ALA A 117 15.14 -7.56 12.66
CA ALA A 117 14.51 -8.83 12.33
C ALA A 117 13.00 -8.82 12.65
N ARG A 118 12.61 -8.27 13.82
CA ARG A 118 11.19 -8.15 14.19
C ARG A 118 10.42 -7.20 13.27
N LEU A 119 11.01 -6.06 12.92
CA LEU A 119 10.41 -5.12 11.96
C LEU A 119 10.24 -5.77 10.58
N ALA A 120 11.28 -6.44 10.08
CA ALA A 120 11.22 -7.14 8.80
C ALA A 120 10.13 -8.21 8.78
N SER A 121 10.08 -9.06 9.81
CA SER A 121 9.06 -10.10 9.94
C SER A 121 7.63 -9.53 9.94
N MET A 122 7.39 -8.40 10.64
CA MET A 122 6.07 -7.74 10.65
C MET A 122 5.66 -7.23 9.26
N VAL A 123 6.59 -6.66 8.50
CA VAL A 123 6.29 -6.16 7.15
C VAL A 123 6.13 -7.32 6.16
N HIS A 124 6.93 -8.38 6.28
CA HIS A 124 6.78 -9.59 5.47
C HIS A 124 5.45 -10.32 5.72
N GLN A 125 4.92 -10.28 6.94
CA GLN A 125 3.64 -10.88 7.27
C GLN A 125 2.46 -10.30 6.45
N ILE A 126 2.58 -9.04 6.00
CA ILE A 126 1.57 -8.35 5.20
C ILE A 126 1.94 -8.27 3.71
N ASP A 127 2.98 -8.95 3.23
CA ASP A 127 3.44 -8.82 1.84
C ASP A 127 2.35 -9.24 0.83
N LYS A 128 1.58 -10.29 1.16
CA LYS A 128 0.43 -10.72 0.35
C LYS A 128 -0.62 -9.61 0.22
N ASP A 129 -0.86 -8.86 1.29
CA ASP A 129 -1.82 -7.77 1.33
C ASP A 129 -1.30 -6.56 0.53
N LEU A 130 -0.01 -6.25 0.64
CA LEU A 130 0.63 -5.21 -0.17
C LEU A 130 0.56 -5.52 -1.67
N ARG A 131 0.82 -6.77 -2.06
CA ARG A 131 0.72 -7.22 -3.47
C ARG A 131 -0.71 -7.12 -3.98
N PHE A 132 -1.68 -7.61 -3.19
CA PHE A 132 -3.09 -7.49 -3.53
C PHE A 132 -3.53 -6.04 -3.70
N LEU A 133 -3.17 -5.16 -2.77
CA LEU A 133 -3.49 -3.73 -2.88
C LEU A 133 -2.82 -3.08 -4.10
N ASN A 134 -1.63 -3.52 -4.49
CA ASN A 134 -1.00 -3.04 -5.73
C ASN A 134 -1.77 -3.48 -6.98
N GLU A 135 -2.25 -4.72 -7.02
CA GLU A 135 -3.10 -5.25 -8.09
C GLU A 135 -4.40 -4.44 -8.21
N VAL A 136 -5.11 -4.26 -7.09
CA VAL A 136 -6.33 -3.44 -7.00
C VAL A 136 -6.08 -2.05 -7.57
N ARG A 137 -5.02 -1.39 -7.10
CA ARG A 137 -4.64 -0.05 -7.56
C ARG A 137 -4.34 -0.02 -9.06
N ASN A 138 -3.78 -1.10 -9.62
CA ASN A 138 -3.44 -1.19 -11.04
C ASN A 138 -4.67 -1.34 -11.94
N VAL A 139 -5.71 -1.98 -11.44
CA VAL A 139 -6.99 -2.13 -12.15
C VAL A 139 -7.88 -0.91 -11.96
N LEU A 140 -8.11 -0.47 -10.71
CA LEU A 140 -9.03 0.63 -10.42
C LEU A 140 -8.61 1.96 -11.08
N ARG A 141 -7.32 2.22 -11.26
CA ARG A 141 -6.86 3.45 -11.96
C ARG A 141 -7.19 3.48 -13.45
N LYS A 142 -7.56 2.34 -14.04
CA LYS A 142 -7.91 2.20 -15.46
C LYS A 142 -9.42 2.26 -15.68
N LEU A 143 -10.23 2.31 -14.62
CA LEU A 143 -11.66 2.46 -14.77
C LEU A 143 -11.96 3.78 -15.48
N PRO A 144 -12.92 3.79 -16.41
CA PRO A 144 -13.31 5.01 -17.11
C PRO A 144 -13.85 6.02 -16.10
N ASN A 145 -13.61 7.31 -16.36
CA ASN A 145 -14.26 8.37 -15.60
C ASN A 145 -15.69 8.52 -16.10
N ILE A 146 -16.66 8.05 -15.31
CA ILE A 146 -18.08 8.25 -15.54
C ILE A 146 -18.53 9.47 -14.74
N GLU A 147 -18.94 10.53 -15.45
CA GLU A 147 -19.56 11.71 -14.88
C GLU A 147 -21.05 11.46 -14.61
N ASP A 148 -21.62 12.14 -13.62
CA ASP A 148 -23.05 12.14 -13.36
C ASP A 148 -23.79 13.01 -14.38
N THR A 149 -23.81 12.55 -15.63
CA THR A 149 -24.42 13.20 -16.78
C THR A 149 -25.34 12.22 -17.50
N PHE A 150 -26.16 12.74 -18.42
CA PHE A 150 -27.05 11.93 -19.22
C PHE A 150 -26.25 10.84 -19.97
N THR A 151 -26.48 9.59 -19.58
CA THR A 151 -25.71 8.43 -20.04
C THR A 151 -26.65 7.45 -20.73
N ILE A 152 -26.33 7.06 -21.95
CA ILE A 152 -27.05 6.02 -22.70
C ILE A 152 -26.29 4.71 -22.56
N VAL A 153 -26.96 3.67 -22.04
CA VAL A 153 -26.40 2.32 -21.96
C VAL A 153 -26.87 1.49 -23.15
N ILE A 154 -25.92 0.94 -23.91
CA ILE A 154 -26.20 0.03 -25.04
C ILE A 154 -25.92 -1.40 -24.58
N ALA A 155 -26.97 -2.19 -24.39
CA ALA A 155 -26.90 -3.59 -23.97
C ALA A 155 -27.44 -4.53 -25.06
N GLY A 156 -27.00 -5.79 -25.06
CA GLY A 156 -27.43 -6.82 -26.01
C GLY A 156 -26.42 -7.98 -26.10
N TYR A 157 -26.84 -9.11 -26.67
CA TYR A 157 -26.02 -10.32 -26.78
C TYR A 157 -24.63 -10.07 -27.39
N PRO A 158 -23.61 -10.91 -27.10
CA PRO A 158 -22.34 -10.85 -27.80
C PRO A 158 -22.52 -10.79 -29.32
N ASN A 159 -21.68 -10.03 -30.02
CA ASN A 159 -21.64 -9.95 -31.49
C ASN A 159 -22.89 -9.38 -32.22
N VAL A 160 -23.88 -8.80 -31.53
CA VAL A 160 -25.06 -8.15 -32.18
C VAL A 160 -24.80 -6.77 -32.81
N GLY A 161 -23.53 -6.36 -32.96
CA GLY A 161 -23.18 -5.09 -33.60
C GLY A 161 -23.16 -3.84 -32.70
N LYS A 162 -23.18 -4.00 -31.37
CA LYS A 162 -23.14 -2.88 -30.40
C LYS A 162 -21.96 -1.92 -30.65
N SER A 163 -20.74 -2.44 -30.81
CA SER A 163 -19.54 -1.63 -31.06
C SER A 163 -19.61 -0.89 -32.41
N SER A 164 -20.23 -1.51 -33.43
CA SER A 164 -20.47 -0.88 -34.73
C SER A 164 -21.46 0.27 -34.65
N PHE A 165 -22.50 0.15 -33.80
CA PHE A 165 -23.42 1.24 -33.52
C PHE A 165 -22.70 2.41 -32.83
N ILE A 166 -21.93 2.14 -31.77
CA ILE A 166 -21.16 3.16 -31.03
C ILE A 166 -20.22 3.93 -31.96
N ARG A 167 -19.49 3.25 -32.85
CA ARG A 167 -18.60 3.87 -33.85
C ARG A 167 -19.31 4.82 -34.80
N ARG A 168 -20.59 4.57 -35.10
CA ARG A 168 -21.37 5.42 -36.03
C ARG A 168 -21.98 6.63 -35.33
N VAL A 169 -22.33 6.51 -34.06
CA VAL A 169 -23.05 7.56 -33.31
C VAL A 169 -22.16 8.38 -32.38
N SER A 170 -20.89 7.99 -32.20
CA SER A 170 -19.95 8.69 -31.34
C SER A 170 -18.59 8.86 -32.02
N SER A 171 -17.85 9.89 -31.61
CA SER A 171 -16.46 10.12 -32.00
C SER A 171 -15.47 9.18 -31.29
N ALA A 172 -15.95 8.25 -30.46
CA ALA A 172 -15.10 7.29 -29.79
C ALA A 172 -14.66 6.20 -30.77
N GLU A 173 -13.37 5.85 -30.77
CA GLU A 173 -12.85 4.63 -31.38
C GLU A 173 -12.86 3.52 -30.32
N PRO A 174 -13.92 2.69 -30.21
CA PRO A 174 -13.88 1.57 -29.31
C PRO A 174 -12.82 0.58 -29.78
N GLU A 175 -11.90 0.25 -28.88
CA GLU A 175 -11.03 -0.91 -29.02
C GLU A 175 -11.92 -2.16 -29.07
N VAL A 176 -11.96 -2.83 -30.22
CA VAL A 176 -12.66 -4.10 -30.37
C VAL A 176 -11.73 -5.15 -29.80
N ALA A 177 -12.06 -5.68 -28.63
CA ALA A 177 -11.42 -6.89 -28.12
C ALA A 177 -11.80 -8.04 -29.06
N SER A 178 -10.81 -8.50 -29.82
CA SER A 178 -10.82 -9.75 -30.59
C SER A 178 -10.54 -10.95 -29.69
#